data_AF-A0A357QSH2-F1
#
_entry.id   AF-A0A357QSH2-F1
#
_cell.length_a   1.000
_cell.length_b   1.000
_cell.length_c   1.000
_cell.angle_alpha   90.00
_cell.angle_beta   90.00
_cell.angle_gamma   90.00
#
_symmetry.space_group_name_H-M   'P 1'
#
loop_
_entity.id
_entity.type
_entity.pdbx_description
1 polymer ?
#
loop_
_entity_poly.entity_id
_entity_poly.type
_entity_poly.pdbx_seq_one_letter_code
_entity_poly.pdbx_strand_id
1 'polypeptide(L)'
;MSKKTDQKILNNLKSDSEAVVVSAIKELRNKGNRHYINELVSLLRRTDKDVIKNELLLLINDLCDNSVAPDIMTEIKDPVNSKIMGLLVSSCWQSRLNYADYFSDFVDIALTADYETTIEAISVIENILMNEGVDDLTISNELYKVKERISSCQPEKLLLIQELVKILGKK
;
A
#
# COMPACT_ATOMS: atom_id res chain seq x y z
N MET A 1 2.11 -8.68 -25.65
CA MET A 1 3.33 -9.37 -25.17
C MET A 1 3.52 -9.00 -23.71
N SER A 2 3.41 -9.96 -22.77
CA SER A 2 3.77 -9.71 -21.37
C SER A 2 5.26 -9.34 -21.33
N LYS A 3 5.58 -8.11 -20.89
CA LYS A 3 6.97 -7.67 -20.76
C LYS A 3 7.61 -8.47 -19.62
N LYS A 4 8.33 -9.54 -19.93
CA LYS A 4 9.18 -10.23 -18.94
C LYS A 4 10.19 -9.25 -18.34
N THR A 5 10.68 -9.55 -17.14
CA THR A 5 11.76 -8.78 -16.51
C THR A 5 13.04 -8.86 -17.35
N ASP A 6 13.80 -7.77 -17.37
CA ASP A 6 15.09 -7.63 -18.00
C ASP A 6 16.18 -7.95 -16.96
N GLN A 7 17.00 -8.95 -17.26
CA GLN A 7 18.06 -9.41 -16.35
C GLN A 7 19.07 -8.31 -16.02
N LYS A 8 19.35 -7.39 -16.96
CA LYS A 8 20.26 -6.27 -16.71
C LYS A 8 19.69 -5.34 -15.66
N ILE A 9 18.39 -5.04 -15.73
CA ILE A 9 17.73 -4.19 -14.73
C ILE A 9 17.73 -4.88 -13.36
N LEU A 10 17.41 -6.18 -13.30
CA LEU A 10 17.47 -6.96 -12.04
C LEU A 10 18.87 -6.93 -11.42
N ASN A 11 19.91 -7.08 -12.22
CA ASN A 11 21.30 -7.00 -11.75
C ASN A 11 21.63 -5.59 -11.23
N ASN A 12 21.19 -4.54 -11.93
CA ASN A 12 21.42 -3.16 -11.50
C ASN A 12 20.70 -2.82 -10.19
N LEU A 13 19.50 -3.35 -9.95
CA LEU A 13 18.78 -3.20 -8.68
C LEU A 13 19.49 -3.87 -7.48
N LYS A 14 20.40 -4.82 -7.76
CA LYS A 14 21.20 -5.56 -6.77
C LYS A 14 22.64 -5.06 -6.65
N SER A 15 22.99 -3.98 -7.35
CA SER A 15 24.33 -3.39 -7.33
C SER A 15 24.64 -2.72 -5.99
N ASP A 16 25.89 -2.81 -5.54
CA ASP A 16 26.38 -2.09 -4.34
C ASP A 16 26.50 -0.56 -4.59
N SER A 17 26.67 -0.17 -5.86
CA SER A 17 26.70 1.24 -6.26
C SER A 17 25.31 1.86 -6.21
N GLU A 18 25.13 2.83 -5.30
CA GLU A 18 23.88 3.61 -5.15
C GLU A 18 23.46 4.26 -6.47
N ALA A 19 24.40 4.84 -7.21
CA ALA A 19 24.12 5.50 -8.49
C ALA A 19 23.55 4.53 -9.54
N VAL A 20 24.05 3.29 -9.57
CA VAL A 20 23.55 2.25 -10.48
C VAL A 20 22.12 1.84 -10.11
N VAL A 21 21.84 1.65 -8.81
CA VAL A 21 20.50 1.30 -8.33
C VAL A 21 19.51 2.42 -8.64
N VAL A 22 19.85 3.68 -8.32
CA VAL A 22 19.00 4.85 -8.59
C VAL A 22 18.72 4.98 -10.09
N SER A 23 19.72 4.78 -10.95
CA SER A 23 19.53 4.79 -12.41
C SER A 23 18.54 3.72 -12.87
N ALA A 24 18.60 2.52 -12.30
CA ALA A 24 17.69 1.42 -12.65
C ALA A 24 16.25 1.69 -12.19
N ILE A 25 16.06 2.28 -11.01
CA ILE A 25 14.74 2.70 -10.51
C ILE A 25 14.15 3.76 -11.45
N LYS A 26 14.93 4.79 -11.82
CA LYS A 26 14.48 5.83 -12.76
C LYS A 26 14.15 5.28 -14.14
N GLU A 27 14.92 4.31 -14.62
CA GLU A 27 14.63 3.63 -15.88
C GLU A 27 13.29 2.87 -15.82
N LEU A 28 13.02 2.17 -14.71
CA LEU A 28 11.75 1.45 -14.51
C LEU A 28 10.55 2.38 -14.41
N ARG A 29 10.69 3.51 -13.70
CA ARG A 29 9.65 4.54 -13.59
C ARG A 29 9.18 5.04 -14.95
N ASN A 30 10.09 5.18 -15.92
CA ASN A 30 9.76 5.60 -17.28
C ASN A 30 9.15 4.49 -18.14
N LYS A 31 9.52 3.22 -17.90
CA LYS A 31 9.16 2.09 -18.78
C LYS A 31 7.91 1.34 -18.36
N GLY A 32 7.58 1.35 -17.07
CA GLY A 32 6.43 0.68 -16.45
C GLY A 32 6.42 -0.84 -16.65
N ASN A 33 6.55 -1.63 -15.59
CA ASN A 33 6.40 -3.08 -15.68
C ASN A 33 6.05 -3.71 -14.30
N ARG A 34 4.82 -4.19 -14.18
CA ARG A 34 4.30 -4.85 -12.97
C ARG A 34 5.12 -6.05 -12.48
N HIS A 35 5.85 -6.72 -13.39
CA HIS A 35 6.65 -7.89 -13.02
C HIS A 35 7.88 -7.55 -12.15
N TYR A 36 8.15 -6.26 -11.88
CA TYR A 36 9.20 -5.84 -10.95
C TYR A 36 8.70 -5.54 -9.53
N ILE A 37 7.39 -5.56 -9.26
CA ILE A 37 6.86 -5.13 -7.95
C ILE A 37 7.52 -5.89 -6.79
N ASN A 38 7.62 -7.21 -6.89
CA ASN A 38 8.28 -8.01 -5.86
C ASN A 38 9.75 -7.64 -5.64
N GLU A 39 10.52 -7.38 -6.70
CA GLU A 39 11.93 -6.97 -6.57
C GLU A 39 12.06 -5.55 -6.02
N LEU A 40 11.16 -4.64 -6.40
CA LEU A 40 11.12 -3.27 -5.89
C LEU A 40 10.78 -3.23 -4.40
N VAL A 41 9.77 -3.99 -3.96
CA VAL A 41 9.41 -4.12 -2.55
C VAL A 41 10.51 -4.83 -1.76
N SER A 42 11.11 -5.89 -2.34
CA SER A 42 12.26 -6.55 -1.71
C SER A 42 13.46 -5.60 -1.55
N LEU A 43 13.69 -4.69 -2.50
CA LEU A 43 14.73 -3.67 -2.38
C LEU A 43 14.36 -2.62 -1.33
N LEU A 44 13.11 -2.17 -1.29
CA LEU A 44 12.60 -1.23 -0.29
C LEU A 44 12.78 -1.78 1.14
N ARG A 45 12.56 -3.08 1.33
CA ARG A 45 12.74 -3.76 2.62
C ARG A 45 14.21 -3.85 3.06
N ARG A 46 15.14 -4.03 2.12
CA ARG A 46 16.56 -4.32 2.43
C ARG A 46 17.46 -3.08 2.48
N THR A 47 17.07 -2.00 1.81
CA THR A 47 17.90 -0.79 1.72
C THR A 47 17.85 0.03 3.01
N ASP A 48 19.01 0.50 3.45
CA ASP A 48 19.18 1.50 4.51
C ASP A 48 19.44 2.91 3.95
N LYS A 49 19.67 3.01 2.64
CA LYS A 49 19.95 4.27 1.94
C LYS A 49 18.67 5.04 1.64
N ASP A 50 18.50 6.20 2.27
CA ASP A 50 17.33 7.08 2.07
C ASP A 50 17.13 7.48 0.61
N VAL A 51 18.22 7.69 -0.13
CA VAL A 51 18.16 8.04 -1.56
C VAL A 51 17.45 6.95 -2.37
N ILE A 52 17.79 5.67 -2.13
CA ILE A 52 17.17 4.54 -2.81
C ILE A 52 15.71 4.39 -2.36
N LYS A 53 15.46 4.50 -1.05
CA LYS A 53 14.12 4.41 -0.47
C LYS A 53 13.17 5.44 -1.08
N ASN A 54 13.60 6.69 -1.17
CA ASN A 54 12.81 7.79 -1.73
C ASN A 54 12.49 7.57 -3.21
N GLU A 55 13.47 7.14 -4.02
CA GLU A 55 13.24 6.88 -5.45
C GLU A 55 12.29 5.69 -5.68
N LEU A 56 12.34 4.67 -4.81
CA LEU A 56 11.38 3.55 -4.86
C LEU A 56 9.96 4.00 -4.54
N LEU A 57 9.77 4.79 -3.48
CA LEU A 57 8.45 5.29 -3.11
C LEU A 57 7.89 6.19 -4.21
N LEU A 58 8.72 7.07 -4.81
CA LEU A 58 8.31 7.87 -5.96
C LEU A 58 7.87 7.01 -7.15
N LEU A 59 8.56 5.88 -7.42
CA LEU A 59 8.15 4.95 -8.47
C LEU A 59 6.82 4.28 -8.14
N ILE A 60 6.67 3.75 -6.91
CA ILE A 60 5.46 3.03 -6.48
C ILE A 60 4.25 3.97 -6.47
N ASN A 61 4.42 5.21 -6.03
CA ASN A 61 3.35 6.22 -6.02
C ASN A 61 2.92 6.65 -7.43
N ASP A 62 3.82 6.57 -8.41
CA ASP A 62 3.50 6.90 -9.80
C ASP A 62 2.75 5.78 -10.54
N LEU A 63 2.53 4.63 -9.90
CA LEU A 63 1.78 3.52 -10.49
C LEU A 63 0.32 3.93 -10.78
N CYS A 64 -0.12 3.60 -11.99
CA CYS A 64 -1.47 3.93 -12.49
C CYS A 64 -2.14 2.78 -13.25
N ASP A 65 -1.46 1.66 -13.44
CA ASP A 65 -2.04 0.45 -14.03
C ASP A 65 -2.71 -0.36 -12.93
N ASN A 66 -4.06 -0.31 -12.87
CA ASN A 66 -4.87 -1.04 -11.88
C ASN A 66 -4.59 -2.54 -11.82
N SER A 67 -4.03 -3.12 -12.88
CA SER A 67 -3.64 -4.53 -12.84
C SER A 67 -2.55 -4.83 -11.80
N VAL A 68 -1.84 -3.81 -11.32
CA VAL A 68 -0.79 -3.87 -10.29
C VAL A 68 -1.34 -3.91 -8.86
N ALA A 69 -2.56 -3.42 -8.60
CA ALA A 69 -3.13 -3.38 -7.25
C ALA A 69 -3.11 -4.76 -6.52
N PRO A 70 -3.44 -5.90 -7.17
CA PRO A 70 -3.28 -7.22 -6.56
C PRO A 70 -1.84 -7.57 -6.17
N ASP A 71 -0.84 -7.12 -6.94
CA ASP A 71 0.57 -7.37 -6.66
C ASP A 71 0.99 -6.59 -5.40
N ILE A 72 0.57 -5.32 -5.27
CA ILE A 72 0.82 -4.50 -4.08
C ILE A 72 0.14 -5.07 -2.84
N MET A 73 -1.13 -5.50 -2.97
CA MET A 73 -1.87 -6.09 -1.85
C MET A 73 -1.27 -7.42 -1.39
N THR A 74 -0.71 -8.21 -2.31
CA THR A 74 0.04 -9.41 -1.96
C THR A 74 1.26 -9.06 -1.09
N GLU A 75 2.00 -8.02 -1.47
CA GLU A 75 3.16 -7.57 -0.70
C GLU A 75 2.79 -6.96 0.66
N ILE A 76 1.67 -6.24 0.77
CA ILE A 76 1.15 -5.69 2.04
C ILE A 76 0.80 -6.82 3.02
N LYS A 77 0.20 -7.90 2.52
CA LYS A 77 -0.23 -9.04 3.35
C LYS A 77 0.91 -10.00 3.71
N ASP A 78 2.08 -9.88 3.08
CA ASP A 78 3.23 -10.73 3.38
C ASP A 78 3.88 -10.31 4.73
N PRO A 79 3.93 -11.20 5.73
CA PRO A 79 4.55 -10.91 7.02
C PRO A 79 6.03 -10.48 6.93
N VAL A 80 6.75 -10.90 5.88
CA VAL A 80 8.13 -10.47 5.61
C VAL A 80 8.23 -8.95 5.44
N ASN A 81 7.15 -8.32 4.98
CA ASN A 81 7.09 -6.87 4.73
C ASN A 81 6.48 -6.07 5.89
N SER A 82 6.21 -6.69 7.05
CA SER A 82 5.61 -6.02 8.23
C SER A 82 6.29 -4.70 8.61
N LYS A 83 7.62 -4.61 8.53
CA LYS A 83 8.39 -3.39 8.83
C LYS A 83 8.22 -2.25 7.83
N ILE A 84 7.79 -2.55 6.60
CA ILE A 84 7.56 -1.57 5.54
C ILE A 84 6.07 -1.47 5.15
N MET A 85 5.19 -2.21 5.82
CA MET A 85 3.76 -2.26 5.52
C MET A 85 3.14 -0.86 5.52
N GLY A 86 3.45 -0.03 6.52
CA GLY A 86 2.96 1.36 6.58
C GLY A 86 3.35 2.20 5.35
N LEU A 87 4.56 2.00 4.81
CA LEU A 87 4.99 2.67 3.57
C LEU A 87 4.18 2.20 2.36
N LEU A 88 3.93 0.89 2.25
CA LEU A 88 3.13 0.33 1.16
C LEU A 88 1.66 0.79 1.23
N VAL A 89 1.07 0.83 2.44
CA VAL A 89 -0.28 1.34 2.66
C VAL A 89 -0.36 2.83 2.31
N SER A 90 0.62 3.64 2.73
CA SER A 90 0.68 5.05 2.36
C SER A 90 0.76 5.25 0.84
N SER A 91 1.55 4.41 0.15
CA SER A 91 1.63 4.40 -1.31
C SER A 91 0.29 4.06 -1.98
N CYS A 92 -0.61 3.32 -1.34
CA CYS A 92 -1.92 3.00 -1.93
C CYS A 92 -2.74 4.28 -2.16
N TRP A 93 -2.82 5.16 -1.16
CA TRP A 93 -3.49 6.46 -1.27
C TRP A 93 -2.75 7.43 -2.20
N GLN A 94 -1.42 7.40 -2.19
CA GLN A 94 -0.60 8.29 -3.02
C GLN A 94 -0.60 7.91 -4.51
N SER A 95 -0.95 6.66 -4.81
CA SER A 95 -1.05 6.14 -6.19
C SER A 95 -2.38 6.46 -6.85
N ARG A 96 -2.46 6.23 -8.16
CA ARG A 96 -3.72 6.32 -8.93
C ARG A 96 -4.40 4.96 -9.10
N LEU A 97 -3.99 3.97 -8.31
CA LEU A 97 -4.53 2.62 -8.37
C LEU A 97 -5.88 2.55 -7.65
N ASN A 98 -6.77 1.72 -8.18
CA ASN A 98 -8.06 1.40 -7.57
C ASN A 98 -7.91 0.20 -6.62
N TYR A 99 -8.40 0.36 -5.39
CA TYR A 99 -8.32 -0.61 -4.32
C TYR A 99 -9.69 -1.01 -3.73
N ALA A 100 -10.80 -0.69 -4.40
CA ALA A 100 -12.15 -1.01 -3.91
C ALA A 100 -12.36 -2.48 -3.56
N ASP A 101 -11.82 -3.40 -4.38
CA ASP A 101 -11.88 -4.84 -4.14
C ASP A 101 -11.17 -5.30 -2.84
N TYR A 102 -10.32 -4.43 -2.27
CA TYR A 102 -9.55 -4.65 -1.05
C TYR A 102 -10.05 -3.82 0.14
N PHE A 103 -11.23 -3.21 0.02
CA PHE A 103 -11.81 -2.35 1.07
C PHE A 103 -11.79 -3.01 2.46
N SER A 104 -12.28 -4.24 2.58
CA SER A 104 -12.29 -4.98 3.85
C SER A 104 -10.89 -5.24 4.40
N ASP A 105 -9.88 -5.40 3.53
CA ASP A 105 -8.49 -5.55 3.98
C ASP A 105 -7.97 -4.26 4.63
N PHE A 106 -8.28 -3.10 4.06
CA PHE A 106 -7.89 -1.83 4.68
C PHE A 106 -8.61 -1.57 6.01
N VAL A 107 -9.87 -1.99 6.14
CA VAL A 107 -10.58 -1.96 7.44
C VAL A 107 -9.87 -2.84 8.48
N ASP A 108 -9.43 -4.04 8.10
CA ASP A 108 -8.67 -4.92 8.99
C ASP A 108 -7.28 -4.36 9.34
N ILE A 109 -6.60 -3.73 8.39
CA ILE A 109 -5.34 -3.01 8.62
C ILE A 109 -5.56 -1.90 9.65
N ALA A 110 -6.59 -1.04 9.49
CA ALA A 110 -6.87 0.03 10.45
C ALA A 110 -7.12 -0.49 11.89
N LEU A 111 -7.78 -1.64 12.02
CA LEU A 111 -8.05 -2.25 13.32
C LEU A 111 -6.78 -2.81 13.98
N THR A 112 -5.86 -3.36 13.20
CA THR A 112 -4.72 -4.16 13.73
C THR A 112 -3.37 -3.47 13.69
N ALA A 113 -3.16 -2.50 12.80
CA ALA A 113 -1.86 -1.85 12.60
C ALA A 113 -1.53 -0.82 13.69
N ASP A 114 -0.32 -0.27 13.66
CA ASP A 114 0.06 0.84 14.53
C ASP A 114 -0.70 2.12 14.20
N TYR A 115 -0.52 3.15 15.05
CA TYR A 115 -1.23 4.42 14.94
C TYR A 115 -1.01 5.09 13.57
N GLU A 116 0.24 5.15 13.09
CA GLU A 116 0.58 5.81 11.82
C GLU A 116 -0.03 5.07 10.62
N THR A 117 0.13 3.75 10.56
CA THR A 117 -0.43 2.94 9.48
C THR A 117 -1.97 2.96 9.51
N THR A 118 -2.58 3.11 10.68
CA THR A 118 -4.04 3.26 10.82
C THR A 118 -4.52 4.54 10.12
N ILE A 119 -3.78 5.65 10.20
CA ILE A 119 -4.13 6.91 9.51
C ILE A 119 -4.09 6.72 7.99
N GLU A 120 -3.04 6.09 7.48
CA GLU A 120 -2.90 5.82 6.05
C GLU A 120 -4.01 4.90 5.55
N ALA A 121 -4.33 3.84 6.30
CA ALA A 121 -5.42 2.91 5.95
C ALA A 121 -6.79 3.62 5.92
N ILE A 122 -7.07 4.49 6.90
CA ILE A 122 -8.28 5.32 6.91
C ILE A 122 -8.34 6.22 5.67
N SER A 123 -7.22 6.83 5.27
CA SER A 123 -7.17 7.69 4.08
C SER A 123 -7.48 6.90 2.79
N VAL A 124 -6.99 5.67 2.68
CA VAL A 124 -7.34 4.76 1.57
C VAL A 124 -8.83 4.40 1.59
N ILE A 125 -9.39 4.06 2.76
CA ILE A 125 -10.82 3.75 2.94
C ILE A 125 -11.70 4.92 2.50
N GLU A 126 -11.37 6.15 2.92
CA GLU A 126 -12.10 7.36 2.51
C GLU A 126 -12.06 7.54 0.99
N ASN A 127 -10.88 7.38 0.37
CA ASN A 127 -10.74 7.47 -1.09
C ASN A 127 -11.62 6.43 -1.82
N ILE A 128 -11.59 5.18 -1.37
CA ILE A 128 -12.40 4.10 -1.94
C ILE A 128 -13.88 4.47 -1.89
N LEU A 129 -14.37 4.94 -0.75
CA LEU A 129 -15.78 5.29 -0.55
C LEU A 129 -16.21 6.48 -1.41
N MET A 130 -15.32 7.45 -1.62
CA MET A 130 -15.60 8.67 -2.38
C MET A 130 -15.51 8.47 -3.89
N ASN A 131 -14.55 7.68 -4.37
CA ASN A 131 -14.14 7.69 -5.77
C ASN A 131 -14.25 6.34 -6.49
N GLU A 132 -14.22 5.21 -5.78
CA GLU A 132 -14.09 3.89 -6.40
C GLU A 132 -15.36 3.04 -6.27
N GLY A 133 -16.06 3.19 -5.14
CA GLY A 133 -17.34 2.55 -4.88
C GLY A 133 -17.22 1.20 -4.19
N VAL A 134 -18.08 0.99 -3.18
CA VAL A 134 -18.25 -0.25 -2.42
C VAL A 134 -19.75 -0.37 -2.15
N ASP A 135 -20.30 -1.59 -2.18
CA ASP A 135 -21.72 -1.81 -1.93
C ASP A 135 -22.09 -1.59 -0.45
N ASP A 136 -23.33 -1.15 -0.21
CA ASP A 136 -23.81 -0.78 1.12
C ASP A 136 -23.84 -1.96 2.11
N LEU A 137 -24.02 -3.20 1.62
CA LEU A 137 -23.99 -4.39 2.46
C LEU A 137 -22.58 -4.64 2.99
N THR A 138 -21.56 -4.53 2.14
CA THR A 138 -20.16 -4.61 2.55
C THR A 138 -19.83 -3.52 3.56
N ILE A 139 -20.19 -2.25 3.29
CA ILE A 139 -19.96 -1.14 4.25
C ILE A 139 -20.63 -1.42 5.60
N SER A 140 -21.89 -1.90 5.59
CA SER A 140 -22.63 -2.20 6.81
C SER A 140 -22.00 -3.32 7.64
N ASN A 141 -21.52 -4.38 6.97
CA ASN A 141 -20.81 -5.48 7.62
C ASN A 141 -19.50 -5.02 8.27
N GLU A 142 -18.73 -4.21 7.55
CA GLU A 142 -17.47 -3.65 8.05
C GLU A 142 -17.71 -2.68 9.21
N LEU A 143 -18.74 -1.83 9.15
CA LEU A 143 -19.13 -0.95 10.25
C LEU A 143 -19.51 -1.75 11.51
N TYR A 144 -20.27 -2.83 11.36
CA TYR A 144 -20.62 -3.71 12.47
C TYR A 144 -19.34 -4.33 13.09
N LYS A 145 -18.44 -4.86 12.26
CA LYS A 145 -17.15 -5.41 12.70
C LYS A 145 -16.32 -4.38 13.49
N VAL A 146 -16.22 -3.14 13.01
CA VAL A 146 -15.46 -2.08 13.68
C VAL A 146 -16.08 -1.74 15.04
N LYS A 147 -17.41 -1.63 15.12
CA LYS A 147 -18.14 -1.34 16.38
C LYS A 147 -17.94 -2.43 17.44
N GLU A 148 -17.95 -3.71 17.03
CA GLU A 148 -17.70 -4.83 17.96
C GLU A 148 -16.27 -4.84 18.49
N ARG A 149 -15.30 -4.37 17.69
CA ARG A 149 -13.86 -4.42 18.06
C ARG A 149 -13.34 -3.15 18.72
N ILE A 150 -14.06 -2.03 18.69
CA ILE A 150 -13.57 -0.74 19.18
C ILE A 150 -13.09 -0.80 20.64
N SER A 151 -13.82 -1.52 21.51
CA SER A 151 -13.47 -1.68 22.94
C SER A 151 -12.21 -2.51 23.18
N SER A 152 -11.76 -3.27 22.18
CA SER A 152 -10.53 -4.09 22.24
C SER A 152 -9.32 -3.42 21.59
N CYS A 153 -9.49 -2.24 20.99
CA CYS A 153 -8.41 -1.50 20.35
C CYS A 153 -7.50 -0.83 21.40
N GLN A 154 -6.24 -0.59 21.03
CA GLN A 154 -5.32 0.16 21.87
C GLN A 154 -5.88 1.56 22.19
N PRO A 155 -5.76 2.06 23.43
CA PRO A 155 -6.35 3.34 23.85
C PRO A 155 -5.99 4.53 22.95
N GLU A 156 -4.73 4.58 22.50
CA GLU A 156 -4.23 5.63 21.60
C GLU A 156 -4.92 5.66 20.23
N LYS A 157 -5.41 4.52 19.74
CA LYS A 157 -6.11 4.44 18.45
C LYS A 157 -7.60 4.73 18.54
N LEU A 158 -8.18 4.85 19.74
CA LEU A 158 -9.64 4.96 19.89
C LEU A 158 -10.23 6.13 19.09
N LEU A 159 -9.55 7.27 19.04
CA LEU A 159 -10.00 8.42 18.24
C LEU A 159 -10.00 8.11 16.73
N LEU A 160 -8.98 7.41 16.23
CA LEU A 160 -8.90 7.00 14.82
C LEU A 160 -10.00 6.00 14.48
N ILE A 161 -10.24 5.01 15.35
CA ILE A 161 -11.30 4.02 15.13
C ILE A 161 -12.69 4.65 15.22
N GLN A 162 -12.89 5.64 16.10
CA GLN A 162 -14.12 6.43 16.11
C GLN A 162 -14.31 7.21 14.82
N GLU A 163 -13.24 7.75 14.23
CA GLU A 163 -13.34 8.41 12.92
C GLU A 163 -13.69 7.41 11.82
N LEU A 164 -13.09 6.22 11.82
CA LEU A 164 -13.47 5.14 10.90
C LEU A 164 -14.95 4.78 11.02
N VAL A 165 -15.51 4.70 12.23
CA VAL A 165 -16.96 4.48 12.45
C VAL A 165 -17.79 5.60 11.80
N LYS A 166 -17.36 6.86 11.91
CA LYS A 166 -18.07 7.99 11.27
C LYS A 166 -17.99 7.91 9.76
N ILE A 167 -16.81 7.62 9.19
CA ILE A 167 -16.59 7.50 7.75
C ILE A 167 -17.51 6.43 7.16
N LEU A 168 -17.52 5.24 7.77
CA LEU A 168 -18.35 4.12 7.33
C LEU A 168 -19.86 4.39 7.51
N GLY A 169 -20.24 5.20 8.50
CA GLY A 169 -21.65 5.53 8.78
C GLY A 169 -22.22 6.74 8.02
N LYS A 170 -21.43 7.41 7.15
CA LYS A 170 -21.88 8.57 6.36
C LYS A 170 -22.65 8.19 5.08
N LYS A 171 -22.70 6.92 4.70
CA LYS A 171 -23.46 6.42 3.54
C LYS A 171 -24.72 5.70 3.99
#